data_AF-A0A847G7G5-F1
#
_entry.id   AF-A0A847G7G5-F1
#
_cell.length_a   1.000
_cell.length_b   1.000
_cell.length_c   1.000
_cell.angle_alpha   90.00
_cell.angle_beta   90.00
_cell.angle_gamma   90.00
#
_symmetry.space_group_name_H-M   'P 1'
#
loop_
_entity.id
_entity.type
_entity.pdbx_description
1 polymer ?
#
loop_
_entity_poly.entity_id
_entity_poly.type
_entity_poly.pdbx_seq_one_letter_code
_entity_poly.pdbx_strand_id
1 'polypeptide(L)'
;ARCYREEWNLKAMEFAGERKMAGTVGSDSHSLFEIGAAGMLLPEFNSAEELRAVIRKGKVEAQLSSPLVHIGSRYAKFVKAFFPAQET
;
A
#
# COMPACT_ATOMS: atom_id res chain seq x y z
N ALA A 1 -1.93 3.73 1.41
CA ALA A 1 -1.24 4.67 2.32
C ALA A 1 -0.56 5.83 1.58
N ARG A 2 0.23 5.59 0.51
CA ARG A 2 1.03 6.62 -0.19
C ARG A 2 0.31 7.47 -1.27
N CYS A 3 -1.03 7.51 -1.29
CA CYS A 3 -1.72 8.35 -2.27
C CYS A 3 -1.56 9.84 -1.91
N TYR A 4 -1.33 10.69 -2.91
CA TYR A 4 -1.29 12.14 -2.70
C TYR A 4 -2.61 12.71 -2.19
N ARG A 5 -3.73 12.08 -2.57
CA ARG A 5 -5.08 12.41 -2.12
C ARG A 5 -5.78 11.17 -1.60
N GLU A 6 -6.37 11.27 -0.42
CA GLU A 6 -7.19 10.22 0.19
C GLU A 6 -8.36 9.82 -0.71
N GLU A 7 -8.95 10.79 -1.41
CA GLU A 7 -10.06 10.62 -2.36
C GLU A 7 -9.83 9.49 -3.38
N TRP A 8 -8.57 9.23 -3.78
CA TRP A 8 -8.27 8.17 -4.75
C TRP A 8 -8.46 6.77 -4.15
N ASN A 9 -8.12 6.59 -2.87
CA ASN A 9 -8.38 5.33 -2.16
C ASN A 9 -9.90 5.11 -1.99
N LEU A 10 -10.63 6.19 -1.66
CA LEU A 10 -12.09 6.13 -1.52
C LEU A 10 -12.78 5.76 -2.84
N LYS A 11 -12.38 6.38 -3.96
CA LYS A 11 -12.90 6.04 -5.29
C LYS A 11 -12.58 4.60 -5.70
N ALA A 12 -11.39 4.11 -5.38
CA ALA A 12 -11.04 2.71 -5.65
C ALA A 12 -11.89 1.73 -4.81
N MET A 13 -12.15 2.08 -3.54
CA MET A 13 -13.03 1.29 -2.67
C MET A 13 -14.47 1.27 -3.20
N GLU A 14 -15.00 2.43 -3.60
CA GLU A 14 -16.33 2.56 -4.19
C GLU A 14 -16.45 1.74 -5.48
N PHE A 15 -15.50 1.87 -6.40
CA PHE A 15 -15.46 1.09 -7.64
C PHE A 15 -15.45 -0.43 -7.39
N ALA A 16 -14.65 -0.88 -6.42
CA ALA A 16 -14.61 -2.30 -6.05
C ALA A 16 -15.96 -2.77 -5.48
N GLY A 17 -16.62 -1.93 -4.67
CA GLY A 17 -17.97 -2.18 -4.13
C GLY A 17 -19.02 -2.32 -5.22
N GLU A 18 -19.08 -1.38 -6.16
CA GLU A 18 -20.00 -1.38 -7.29
C GLU A 18 -19.86 -2.64 -8.16
N ARG A 19 -18.62 -3.11 -8.37
CA ARG A 19 -18.30 -4.28 -9.18
C ARG A 19 -18.29 -5.59 -8.39
N LYS A 20 -18.59 -5.58 -7.09
CA LYS A 20 -18.52 -6.74 -6.20
C LYS A 20 -17.15 -7.45 -6.23
N MET A 21 -16.10 -6.68 -6.46
CA MET A 21 -14.72 -7.14 -6.47
C MET A 21 -14.18 -7.19 -5.04
N ALA A 22 -13.26 -8.13 -4.79
CA ALA A 22 -12.52 -8.13 -3.53
C ALA A 22 -11.50 -6.99 -3.54
N GLY A 23 -11.68 -6.02 -2.65
CA GLY A 23 -10.71 -4.97 -2.41
C GLY A 23 -9.56 -5.45 -1.52
N THR A 24 -8.40 -4.81 -1.62
CA THR A 24 -7.23 -5.06 -0.79
C THR A 24 -6.62 -3.73 -0.33
N VAL A 25 -5.81 -3.79 0.73
CA VAL A 25 -5.11 -2.62 1.27
C VAL A 25 -3.67 -2.99 1.57
N GLY A 26 -2.76 -2.08 1.27
CA GLY A 26 -1.35 -2.22 1.57
C GLY A 26 -0.68 -0.87 1.81
N SER A 27 0.41 -0.91 2.58
CA SER A 27 1.25 0.24 2.87
C SER A 27 2.01 0.74 1.65
N ASP A 28 2.36 -0.14 0.71
CA ASP A 28 3.25 0.16 -0.43
C ASP A 28 4.60 0.73 0.05
N SER A 29 5.21 0.01 0.99
CA SER A 29 6.35 0.48 1.76
C SER A 29 7.63 0.52 0.92
N HIS A 30 8.28 1.67 0.88
CA HIS A 30 9.60 1.85 0.25
C HIS A 30 10.72 2.07 1.28
N SER A 31 10.39 2.10 2.57
CA SER A 31 11.33 2.21 3.68
C SER A 31 10.82 1.41 4.88
N LEU A 32 11.72 1.05 5.81
CA LEU A 32 11.38 0.21 6.97
C LEU A 32 10.27 0.82 7.85
N PHE A 33 10.26 2.16 7.99
CA PHE A 33 9.26 2.87 8.78
C PHE A 33 7.86 2.89 8.15
N GLU A 34 7.75 2.53 6.86
CA GLU A 34 6.47 2.45 6.17
C GLU A 34 5.82 1.08 6.29
N ILE A 35 6.55 0.05 6.76
CA ILE A 35 6.01 -1.31 6.88
C ILE A 35 4.85 -1.31 7.87
N GLY A 36 3.70 -1.87 7.47
CA GLY A 36 2.52 -1.95 8.32
C GLY A 36 1.71 -0.66 8.44
N ALA A 37 2.09 0.44 7.77
CA ALA A 37 1.33 1.70 7.81
C ALA A 37 -0.10 1.60 7.24
N ALA A 38 -0.35 0.56 6.44
CA ALA A 38 -1.70 0.16 6.04
C ALA A 38 -1.75 -1.35 5.77
N GLY A 39 -2.85 -1.96 6.17
CA GLY A 39 -3.13 -3.37 5.98
C GLY A 39 -4.62 -3.66 6.14
N MET A 40 -4.95 -4.95 6.19
CA MET A 40 -6.32 -5.40 6.46
C MET A 40 -6.29 -6.55 7.47
N LEU A 41 -7.19 -6.48 8.44
CA LEU A 41 -7.42 -7.57 9.38
C LEU A 41 -8.34 -8.59 8.72
N LEU A 42 -7.87 -9.84 8.68
CA LEU A 42 -8.58 -10.97 8.10
C LEU A 42 -8.87 -12.03 9.16
N PRO A 43 -9.99 -12.77 9.02
CA PRO A 43 -10.12 -14.06 9.67
C PRO A 43 -8.93 -14.96 9.33
N GLU A 44 -8.59 -15.88 10.24
CA GLU A 44 -7.51 -16.84 10.03
C GLU A 44 -7.73 -17.68 8.76
N PHE A 45 -6.65 -17.92 8.03
CA PHE A 45 -6.61 -18.72 6.80
C PHE A 45 -5.25 -19.40 6.69
N ASN A 46 -5.21 -20.60 6.11
CA ASN A 46 -3.99 -21.39 5.94
C ASN A 46 -3.73 -21.80 4.48
N SER A 47 -4.60 -21.41 3.56
CA SER A 47 -4.48 -21.69 2.13
C SER A 47 -4.85 -20.47 1.27
N ALA A 48 -4.42 -20.48 0.01
CA ALA A 48 -4.78 -19.42 -0.94
C ALA A 48 -6.29 -19.42 -1.24
N GLU A 49 -6.90 -20.61 -1.25
CA GLU A 49 -8.34 -20.80 -1.38
C GLU A 49 -9.09 -20.16 -0.22
N GLU A 50 -8.67 -20.43 1.01
CA GLU A 50 -9.25 -19.82 2.21
C GLU A 50 -9.06 -18.29 2.21
N LEU A 51 -7.87 -17.80 1.83
CA LEU A 51 -7.63 -16.36 1.67
C LEU A 51 -8.65 -15.73 0.73
N ARG A 52 -8.87 -16.30 -0.47
CA ARG A 52 -9.85 -15.79 -1.44
C ARG A 52 -11.28 -15.79 -0.89
N ALA A 53 -11.62 -16.69 0.02
CA ALA A 53 -12.92 -16.74 0.68
C ALA A 53 -13.06 -15.66 1.77
N VAL A 54 -12.01 -15.42 2.57
CA VAL A 54 -12.06 -14.51 3.71
C VAL A 54 -11.71 -13.05 3.36
N ILE A 55 -11.02 -12.80 2.25
CA ILE A 55 -10.51 -11.46 1.88
C ILE A 55 -11.62 -10.41 1.78
N ARG A 56 -12.83 -10.82 1.36
CA ARG A 56 -14.02 -9.96 1.28
C ARG A 56 -14.57 -9.53 2.65
N LYS A 57 -14.21 -10.24 3.71
CA LYS A 57 -14.62 -9.95 5.10
C LYS A 57 -13.60 -9.08 5.83
N GLY A 58 -12.49 -8.72 5.17
CA GLY A 58 -11.42 -8.00 5.81
C GLY A 58 -11.81 -6.59 6.23
N LYS A 59 -11.28 -6.16 7.37
CA LYS A 59 -11.42 -4.79 7.87
C LYS A 59 -10.16 -4.02 7.52
N VAL A 60 -10.33 -2.84 6.93
CA VAL A 60 -9.21 -1.97 6.58
C VAL A 60 -8.66 -1.31 7.83
N GLU A 61 -7.35 -1.45 8.05
CA GLU A 61 -6.60 -0.67 9.03
C GLU A 61 -5.52 0.10 8.30
N ALA A 62 -5.78 1.38 8.04
CA ALA A 62 -4.89 2.21 7.26
C ALA A 62 -4.89 3.65 7.76
N GLN A 63 -3.72 4.28 7.67
CA GLN A 63 -3.57 5.72 7.78
C GLN A 63 -2.96 6.26 6.48
N LEU A 64 -3.33 7.50 6.12
CA LEU A 64 -2.67 8.17 5.00
C LEU A 64 -1.22 8.46 5.39
N SER A 65 -0.28 8.08 4.54
CA SER A 65 1.13 8.37 4.78
C SER A 65 1.35 9.88 4.70
N SER A 66 2.17 10.41 5.62
CA SER A 66 2.60 11.81 5.54
C SER A 66 3.28 12.08 4.18
N PRO A 67 3.06 13.25 3.55
CA PRO A 67 3.74 13.61 2.29
C PRO A 67 5.28 13.50 2.36
N LEU A 68 5.85 13.56 3.57
CA LEU A 68 7.28 13.40 3.82
C LEU A 68 7.84 12.03 3.37
N VAL A 69 7.02 10.97 3.30
CA VAL A 69 7.48 9.65 2.82
C VAL A 69 7.91 9.68 1.35
N HIS A 70 7.51 10.69 0.58
CA HIS A 70 7.95 10.88 -0.80
C HIS A 70 9.30 11.59 -0.91
N ILE A 71 9.77 12.28 0.14
CA ILE A 71 11.06 12.97 0.15
C ILE A 71 12.20 11.95 0.08
N GLY A 72 12.14 10.86 0.85
CA GLY A 72 13.14 9.79 0.79
C GLY A 72 13.26 9.18 -0.61
N SER A 73 12.12 8.91 -1.27
CA SER A 73 12.10 8.40 -2.64
C SER A 73 12.67 9.40 -3.66
N ARG A 74 12.41 10.72 -3.48
CA ARG A 74 13.00 11.76 -4.34
C ARG A 74 14.50 11.91 -4.08
N TYR A 75 14.94 11.90 -2.83
CA TYR A 75 16.35 11.97 -2.46
C TYR A 75 17.14 10.80 -3.07
N ALA A 76 16.63 9.57 -2.99
CA ALA A 76 17.27 8.41 -3.62
C ALA A 76 17.44 8.57 -5.13
N LYS A 77 16.43 9.13 -5.83
CA LYS A 77 16.54 9.45 -7.26
C LYS A 77 17.59 10.51 -7.54
N PHE A 78 17.66 11.56 -6.71
CA PHE A 78 18.69 12.60 -6.81
C PHE A 78 20.10 12.02 -6.60
N VAL A 79 20.32 11.28 -5.51
CA VAL A 79 21.61 10.64 -5.23
C VAL A 79 22.04 9.75 -6.38
N LYS A 80 21.15 8.90 -6.92
CA LYS A 80 21.47 8.04 -8.07
C LYS A 80 21.84 8.84 -9.33
N ALA A 81 21.22 10.01 -9.54
CA ALA A 81 21.49 10.85 -10.70
C ALA A 81 22.85 11.59 -10.58
N PHE A 82 23.24 12.01 -9.38
CA PHE A 82 24.47 12.78 -9.16
C PHE A 82 25.67 11.89 -8.79
N PHE A 83 25.43 10.71 -8.25
CA PHE A 83 26.45 9.72 -7.87
C PHE A 83 26.06 8.35 -8.43
N PRO A 84 26.12 8.16 -9.76
CA PRO A 84 25.90 6.84 -10.34
C PRO A 84 26.92 5.88 -9.76
N ALA A 85 26.45 4.75 -9.22
CA ALA A 85 27.34 3.69 -8.77
C ALA A 85 28.18 3.20 -9.97
N GLN A 86 29.50 3.16 -9.84
CA GLN A 86 30.34 2.46 -10.80
C GLN A 86 29.95 0.97 -10.78
N GLU A 87 29.56 0.45 -11.93
CA GLU A 87 29.42 -1.00 -12.12
C GLU A 87 30.80 -1.64 -11.93
N THR A 88 30.95 -2.45 -10.88
CA THR A 88 32.11 -3.33 -10.66
C THR A 88 31.91 -4.64 -11.39
#